data_AF-A0A6B2XMX6-F1
#
_entry.id   AF-A0A6B2XMX6-F1
#
_cell.length_a   1.000
_cell.length_b   1.000
_cell.length_c   1.000
_cell.angle_alpha   90.00
_cell.angle_beta   90.00
_cell.angle_gamma   90.00
#
_symmetry.space_group_name_H-M   'P 1'
#
loop_
_entity.id
_entity.type
_entity.pdbx_description
1 polymer ?
#
loop_
_entity_poly.entity_id
_entity_poly.type
_entity_poly.pdbx_seq_one_letter_code
_entity_poly.pdbx_strand_id
1 'polypeptide(L)'
;RVVWSLLFCLVLLAATRQLGGFVTALRTPRTLGVLAVAAVLIVTNWTVYVYGVLSGHVLDAALGYFINPLVTVLLAVAVLRERLRPAQWAAVGIGVAAVVVISTGAGGLPWIALALAASFGLYGLVK
;
A
#
# COMPACT_ATOMS: atom_id res chain seq x y z
N ARG A 1 16.16 14.29 0.31
CA ARG A 1 15.17 14.34 -0.81
C ARG A 1 13.83 14.94 -0.40
N VAL A 2 13.21 14.47 0.70
CA VAL A 2 11.87 14.93 1.17
C VAL A 2 11.76 16.45 1.38
N VAL A 3 12.73 17.10 2.04
CA VAL A 3 12.71 18.55 2.30
C VAL A 3 12.70 19.38 1.01
N TRP A 4 13.49 18.98 0.01
CA TRP A 4 13.55 19.65 -1.28
C TRP A 4 12.27 19.44 -2.11
N SER A 5 11.68 18.25 -2.05
CA SER A 5 10.36 17.98 -2.64
C SER A 5 9.27 18.84 -2.00
N LEU A 6 9.31 19.02 -0.67
CA LEU A 6 8.35 19.85 0.05
C LEU A 6 8.46 21.33 -0.36
N LEU A 7 9.68 21.86 -0.41
CA LEU A 7 9.98 23.21 -0.88
C LEU A 7 9.48 23.43 -2.32
N PHE A 8 9.76 22.50 -3.21
CA PHE A 8 9.32 22.57 -4.60
C PHE A 8 7.78 22.54 -4.72
N CYS A 9 7.11 21.66 -3.97
CA CYS A 9 5.64 21.62 -3.92
C CYS A 9 5.03 22.93 -3.39
N LEU A 10 5.62 23.55 -2.37
CA LEU A 10 5.17 24.84 -1.84
C LEU A 10 5.32 25.97 -2.86
N VAL A 11 6.43 25.99 -3.59
CA VAL A 11 6.65 26.96 -4.68
C VAL A 11 5.63 26.76 -5.81
N LEU A 12 5.33 25.52 -6.19
CA LEU A 12 4.30 25.22 -7.19
C LEU A 12 2.89 25.59 -6.74
N LEU A 13 2.52 25.32 -5.48
CA LEU A 13 1.24 25.73 -4.90
C LEU A 13 1.09 27.25 -4.85
N ALA A 14 2.19 27.95 -4.56
CA ALA A 14 2.25 29.41 -4.61
C ALA A 14 2.09 29.94 -6.04
N ALA A 15 2.81 29.35 -7.00
CA ALA A 15 2.73 29.72 -8.42
C ALA A 15 1.34 29.47 -9.03
N THR A 16 0.65 28.40 -8.62
CA THR A 16 -0.71 28.04 -9.07
C THR A 16 -1.82 28.74 -8.28
N ARG A 17 -1.48 29.59 -7.30
CA ARG A 17 -2.43 30.26 -6.37
C ARG A 17 -3.36 29.31 -5.61
N GLN A 18 -2.99 28.04 -5.49
CA GLN A 18 -3.77 27.03 -4.76
C GLN A 18 -3.47 27.01 -3.25
N LEU A 19 -2.70 27.98 -2.75
CA LEU A 19 -2.38 28.14 -1.32
C LEU A 19 -3.63 28.18 -0.43
N GLY A 20 -4.73 28.80 -0.90
CA GLY A 20 -6.00 28.83 -0.17
C GLY A 20 -6.58 27.42 0.04
N GLY A 21 -6.56 26.57 -0.99
CA GLY A 21 -6.99 25.16 -0.89
C GLY A 21 -6.10 24.34 0.04
N PHE A 22 -4.79 24.57 0.01
CA PHE A 22 -3.83 23.93 0.91
C PHE A 22 -4.07 24.32 2.39
N VAL A 23 -4.27 25.60 2.69
CA VAL A 23 -4.60 26.06 4.05
C VAL A 23 -5.96 25.52 4.51
N THR A 24 -6.92 25.39 3.61
CA THR A 24 -8.25 24.83 3.92
C THR A 24 -8.15 23.34 4.25
N ALA A 25 -7.32 22.59 3.51
CA ALA A 25 -7.01 21.19 3.80
C ALA A 25 -6.29 21.03 5.15
N LEU A 26 -5.35 21.93 5.49
CA LEU A 26 -4.68 21.99 6.79
C LEU A 26 -5.64 22.32 7.95
N ARG A 27 -6.73 23.05 7.69
CA ARG A 27 -7.73 23.39 8.72
C ARG A 27 -8.82 22.33 8.87
N THR A 28 -8.86 21.34 7.99
CA THR A 28 -9.86 20.28 8.01
C THR A 28 -9.28 19.05 8.72
N PRO A 29 -9.62 18.79 10.00
CA PRO A 29 -9.01 17.71 10.78
C PRO A 29 -9.29 16.32 10.17
N ARG A 30 -10.42 16.15 9.48
CA ARG A 30 -10.75 14.93 8.74
C ARG A 30 -9.80 14.68 7.58
N THR A 31 -9.50 15.70 6.79
CA THR A 31 -8.56 15.62 5.65
C THR A 31 -7.14 15.36 6.15
N LEU A 32 -6.73 16.02 7.22
CA LEU A 32 -5.46 15.76 7.89
C LEU A 32 -5.35 14.35 8.44
N GLY A 33 -6.42 13.82 9.06
CA GLY A 33 -6.45 12.45 9.58
C GLY A 33 -6.26 11.41 8.46
N VAL A 34 -6.98 11.56 7.34
CA VAL A 34 -6.83 10.67 6.17
C VAL A 34 -5.42 10.77 5.58
N LEU A 35 -4.88 11.99 5.44
CA LEU A 35 -3.52 12.20 4.95
C LEU A 35 -2.45 11.63 5.88
N ALA A 36 -2.64 11.74 7.20
CA ALA A 36 -1.72 11.18 8.18
C ALA A 36 -1.71 9.65 8.14
N VAL A 37 -2.88 9.01 8.07
CA VAL A 37 -3.00 7.55 7.91
C VAL A 37 -2.35 7.10 6.60
N ALA A 38 -2.62 7.81 5.50
CA ALA A 38 -1.99 7.53 4.21
C ALA A 38 -0.46 7.65 4.26
N ALA A 39 0.06 8.70 4.93
CA ALA A 39 1.50 8.90 5.09
C ALA A 39 2.15 7.79 5.94
N VAL A 40 1.52 7.37 7.04
CA VAL A 40 1.99 6.26 7.88
C VAL A 40 2.01 4.96 7.08
N LEU A 41 0.96 4.67 6.31
CA LEU A 41 0.89 3.48 5.46
C LEU A 41 2.01 3.45 4.41
N ILE A 42 2.25 4.58 3.74
CA ILE A 42 3.32 4.70 2.73
C ILE A 42 4.70 4.53 3.37
N VAL A 43 4.96 5.19 4.50
CA VAL A 43 6.26 5.09 5.20
C VAL A 43 6.48 3.68 5.70
N THR A 44 5.45 3.04 6.28
CA THR A 44 5.53 1.66 6.75
C THR A 44 5.82 0.73 5.57
N ASN A 45 5.10 0.87 4.47
CA ASN A 45 5.30 0.09 3.26
C ASN A 45 6.75 0.21 2.74
N TRP A 46 7.24 1.43 2.62
CA TRP A 46 8.59 1.70 2.13
C TRP A 46 9.67 1.16 3.07
N THR A 47 9.47 1.29 4.39
CA THR A 47 10.41 0.79 5.39
C THR A 47 10.49 -0.73 5.35
N VAL A 48 9.34 -1.41 5.24
CA VAL A 48 9.27 -2.87 5.11
C VAL A 48 9.94 -3.34 3.80
N TYR A 49 9.73 -2.63 2.69
CA TYR A 49 10.40 -2.92 1.42
C TYR A 49 11.92 -2.80 1.56
N VAL A 50 12.41 -1.67 2.07
CA VAL A 50 13.85 -1.42 2.25
C VAL A 50 14.45 -2.46 3.20
N TYR A 51 13.76 -2.80 4.28
CA TYR A 51 14.19 -3.84 5.20
C TYR A 51 14.29 -5.20 4.52
N GLY A 52 13.30 -5.59 3.71
CA GLY A 52 13.32 -6.85 2.96
C GLY A 52 14.46 -6.93 1.96
N VAL A 53 14.74 -5.84 1.25
CA VAL A 53 15.87 -5.77 0.31
C VAL A 53 17.21 -5.85 1.04
N LEU A 54 17.38 -5.09 2.13
CA LEU A 54 18.63 -5.05 2.89
C LEU A 54 18.91 -6.34 3.67
N SER A 55 17.87 -7.07 4.09
CA SER A 55 18.00 -8.32 4.85
C SER A 55 18.19 -9.55 3.97
N GLY A 56 18.40 -9.38 2.65
CA GLY A 56 18.52 -10.50 1.70
C GLY A 56 17.20 -11.22 1.37
N HIS A 57 16.07 -10.73 1.86
CA HIS A 57 14.72 -11.27 1.62
C HIS A 57 14.08 -10.62 0.38
N VAL A 58 14.87 -10.50 -0.71
CA VAL A 58 14.41 -9.87 -1.95
C VAL A 58 13.27 -10.67 -2.60
N LEU A 59 13.29 -12.01 -2.44
CA LEU A 59 12.24 -12.90 -2.92
C LEU A 59 10.89 -12.61 -2.22
N ASP A 60 10.91 -12.38 -0.90
CA ASP A 60 9.72 -12.00 -0.13
C ASP A 60 9.19 -10.62 -0.54
N ALA A 61 10.07 -9.67 -0.85
CA ALA A 61 9.65 -8.36 -1.35
C ALA A 61 8.93 -8.46 -2.70
N ALA A 62 9.44 -9.28 -3.63
CA ALA A 62 8.79 -9.55 -4.92
C ALA A 62 7.45 -10.27 -4.74
N LEU A 63 7.38 -11.24 -3.83
CA LEU A 63 6.13 -11.91 -3.44
C LEU A 63 5.12 -10.92 -2.87
N GLY A 64 5.55 -9.93 -2.09
CA GLY A 64 4.68 -8.88 -1.55
C GLY A 64 3.92 -8.12 -2.63
N TYR A 65 4.60 -7.79 -3.73
CA TYR A 65 3.95 -7.17 -4.89
C TYR A 65 2.99 -8.11 -5.62
N PHE A 66 3.25 -9.42 -5.61
CA PHE A 66 2.35 -10.42 -6.20
C PHE A 66 1.10 -10.67 -5.34
N ILE A 67 1.21 -10.56 -4.01
CA ILE A 67 0.10 -10.71 -3.05
C ILE A 67 -0.81 -9.48 -3.04
N ASN A 68 -0.29 -8.32 -3.44
CA ASN A 68 -0.99 -7.03 -3.37
C ASN A 68 -2.38 -7.01 -4.07
N PRO A 69 -2.53 -7.52 -5.31
CA PRO A 69 -3.84 -7.60 -5.97
C PRO A 69 -4.82 -8.52 -5.23
N LEU A 70 -4.33 -9.62 -4.65
CA LEU A 70 -5.16 -10.54 -3.86
C LEU A 70 -5.71 -9.85 -2.62
N VAL A 71 -4.85 -9.13 -1.89
CA VAL A 71 -5.27 -8.39 -0.69
C VAL A 71 -6.22 -7.24 -1.03
N THR A 72 -5.96 -6.52 -2.12
CA THR A 72 -6.85 -5.46 -2.59
C THR A 72 -8.24 -6.00 -2.95
N VAL A 73 -8.30 -7.13 -3.65
CA VAL A 73 -9.57 -7.80 -3.99
C VAL A 73 -10.29 -8.29 -2.74
N LEU A 74 -9.58 -8.92 -1.80
CA LEU A 74 -10.17 -9.38 -0.53
C LEU A 74 -10.73 -8.20 0.29
N LEU A 75 -10.03 -7.07 0.34
CA LEU A 75 -10.50 -5.87 1.02
C LEU A 75 -11.71 -5.24 0.31
N ALA A 76 -11.74 -5.23 -1.03
CA ALA A 76 -12.90 -4.77 -1.78
C ALA A 76 -14.15 -5.62 -1.50
N VAL A 77 -14.00 -6.95 -1.43
CA VAL A 77 -15.11 -7.84 -1.06
C VAL A 77 -15.53 -7.64 0.40
N ALA A 78 -14.57 -7.53 1.33
CA ALA A 78 -14.87 -7.44 2.76
C ALA A 78 -15.50 -6.10 3.14
N VAL A 79 -15.00 -5.00 2.59
CA VAL A 79 -15.38 -3.63 3.00
C VAL A 79 -16.39 -3.01 2.04
N LEU A 80 -16.15 -3.09 0.73
CA LEU A 80 -17.08 -2.55 -0.28
C LEU A 80 -18.23 -3.52 -0.60
N ARG A 81 -18.17 -4.77 -0.10
CA ARG A 81 -19.17 -5.83 -0.34
C ARG A 81 -19.41 -6.11 -1.83
N GLU A 82 -18.38 -5.91 -2.65
CA GLU A 82 -18.47 -6.24 -4.07
C GLU A 82 -18.63 -7.75 -4.29
N ARG A 83 -19.50 -8.11 -5.22
CA ARG A 83 -19.75 -9.52 -5.58
C ARG A 83 -18.81 -9.94 -6.70
N LEU A 84 -17.78 -10.71 -6.35
CA LEU A 84 -16.88 -11.31 -7.34
C LEU A 84 -17.58 -12.43 -8.12
N ARG A 85 -17.24 -12.51 -9.41
CA ARG A 85 -17.64 -13.62 -10.27
C ARG A 85 -16.90 -14.91 -9.88
N PRO A 86 -17.47 -16.10 -10.09
CA PRO A 86 -16.80 -17.37 -9.77
C PRO A 86 -15.40 -17.53 -10.39
N ALA A 87 -15.20 -17.02 -11.61
CA ALA A 87 -13.89 -17.03 -12.26
C ALA A 87 -12.84 -16.15 -11.56
N GLN A 88 -13.24 -15.04 -10.93
CA GLN A 88 -12.35 -14.20 -10.13
C GLN A 88 -11.95 -14.91 -8.83
N TRP A 89 -12.89 -15.63 -8.21
CA TRP A 89 -12.58 -16.49 -7.06
C TRP A 89 -11.59 -17.60 -7.40
N ALA A 90 -11.73 -18.22 -8.57
CA ALA A 90 -10.75 -19.20 -9.06
C ALA A 90 -9.36 -18.56 -9.23
N ALA A 91 -9.27 -17.37 -9.82
CA ALA A 91 -8.00 -16.64 -9.95
C ALA A 91 -7.38 -16.28 -8.59
N VAL A 92 -8.19 -15.85 -7.61
CA VAL A 92 -7.73 -15.61 -6.24
C VAL A 92 -7.19 -16.90 -5.61
N GLY A 93 -7.91 -18.02 -5.77
CA GLY A 93 -7.47 -19.33 -5.28
C GLY A 93 -6.12 -19.77 -5.86
N ILE A 94 -5.92 -19.59 -7.17
CA ILE A 94 -4.65 -19.87 -7.85
C ILE A 94 -3.53 -18.98 -7.28
N GLY A 95 -3.81 -17.69 -7.09
CA GLY A 95 -2.84 -16.75 -6.49
C GLY A 95 -2.43 -17.15 -5.07
N VAL A 96 -3.40 -17.55 -4.23
CA VAL A 96 -3.11 -18.03 -2.87
C VAL A 96 -2.28 -19.32 -2.92
N ALA A 97 -2.61 -20.27 -3.81
CA ALA A 97 -1.84 -21.50 -3.98
C ALA A 97 -0.39 -21.21 -4.42
N ALA A 98 -0.19 -20.29 -5.36
CA ALA A 98 1.15 -19.88 -5.80
C ALA A 98 1.96 -19.28 -4.63
N VAL A 99 1.34 -18.45 -3.80
CA VAL A 99 1.98 -17.87 -2.61
C VAL A 99 2.40 -18.96 -1.64
N VAL A 100 1.53 -19.94 -1.36
CA VAL A 100 1.86 -21.06 -0.47
C VAL A 100 3.04 -21.87 -1.00
N VAL A 101 3.04 -22.23 -2.29
CA VAL A 101 4.12 -23.00 -2.92
C VAL A 101 5.46 -22.27 -2.86
N ILE A 102 5.47 -20.96 -3.13
CA ILE A 102 6.71 -20.19 -3.09
C ILE A 102 7.17 -19.98 -1.64
N SER A 103 6.24 -19.77 -0.70
CA SER A 103 6.56 -19.62 0.73
C SER A 103 7.17 -20.87 1.33
N THR A 104 6.65 -22.05 1.01
CA THR A 104 7.20 -23.32 1.49
C THR A 104 8.57 -23.61 0.89
N GLY A 105 8.81 -23.19 -0.36
CA GLY A 105 10.13 -23.27 -0.99
C GLY A 105 11.17 -22.29 -0.41
N ALA A 106 10.73 -21.15 0.12
CA ALA A 106 11.58 -20.12 0.74
C ALA A 106 11.97 -20.43 2.21
N GLY A 107 11.39 -21.47 2.82
CA GLY A 107 11.78 -21.92 4.16
C GLY A 107 11.17 -21.12 5.33
N GLY A 108 10.15 -20.29 5.08
CA GLY A 108 9.51 -19.48 6.12
C GLY A 108 8.22 -18.79 5.69
N LEU A 109 7.50 -18.20 6.64
CA LEU A 109 6.37 -17.33 6.33
C LEU A 109 6.88 -16.01 5.73
N PRO A 110 6.39 -15.57 4.56
CA PRO A 110 6.82 -14.33 3.92
C PRO A 110 6.15 -13.13 4.59
N TRP A 111 6.50 -12.87 5.85
CA TRP A 111 5.89 -11.83 6.67
C TRP A 111 6.09 -10.42 6.08
N ILE A 112 7.21 -10.20 5.38
CA ILE A 112 7.51 -8.96 4.64
C ILE A 112 6.49 -8.76 3.51
N ALA A 113 6.17 -9.84 2.78
CA ALA A 113 5.19 -9.84 1.70
C ALA A 113 3.79 -9.52 2.22
N LEU A 114 3.41 -10.12 3.36
CA LEU A 114 2.13 -9.89 4.02
C LEU A 114 2.01 -8.45 4.55
N ALA A 115 3.06 -7.91 5.17
CA ALA A 115 3.09 -6.55 5.67
C ALA A 115 3.02 -5.51 4.54
N LEU A 116 3.71 -5.76 3.42
CA LEU A 116 3.63 -4.95 2.20
C LEU A 116 2.21 -4.95 1.63
N ALA A 117 1.63 -6.12 1.43
CA ALA A 117 0.31 -6.27 0.85
C ALA A 117 -0.80 -5.69 1.74
N ALA A 118 -0.72 -5.89 3.06
CA ALA A 118 -1.63 -5.28 4.03
C ALA A 118 -1.55 -3.75 4.01
N SER A 119 -0.34 -3.19 4.00
CA SER A 119 -0.14 -1.72 3.96
C SER A 119 -0.70 -1.11 2.67
N PHE A 120 -0.45 -1.75 1.52
CA PHE A 120 -0.99 -1.29 0.24
C PHE A 120 -2.50 -1.44 0.15
N GLY A 121 -3.04 -2.56 0.61
CA GLY A 121 -4.48 -2.81 0.61
C GLY A 121 -5.23 -1.81 1.48
N LEU A 122 -4.72 -1.54 2.68
CA LEU A 122 -5.27 -0.50 3.58
C LEU A 122 -5.16 0.89 2.95
N TYR A 123 -4.04 1.20 2.28
CA TYR A 123 -3.89 2.47 1.58
C TYR A 123 -4.91 2.62 0.44
N GLY A 124 -5.14 1.56 -0.35
CA GLY A 124 -6.15 1.54 -1.40
C GLY A 124 -7.60 1.57 -0.89
N LEU A 125 -7.84 1.22 0.38
CA LEU A 125 -9.15 1.36 1.01
C LEU A 125 -9.40 2.77 1.54
N VAL A 126 -8.34 3.43 2.01
CA VAL A 126 -8.41 4.80 2.57
C VAL A 126 -8.57 5.86 1.48
N LYS A 127 -8.18 5.57 0.24
CA LYS A 127 -8.12 6.52 -0.88
C LYS A 127 -8.99 6.11 -2.05
#